data_AF-A0A1N7BPQ5-F1
#
_entry.id   AF-A0A1N7BPQ5-F1
#
_cell.length_a   1.000
_cell.length_b   1.000
_cell.length_c   1.000
_cell.angle_alpha   90.00
_cell.angle_beta   90.00
_cell.angle_gamma   90.00
#
_symmetry.space_group_name_H-M   'P 1'
#
loop_
_entity.id
_entity.type
_entity.pdbx_description
1 polymer ?
#
loop_
_entity_poly.entity_id
_entity_poly.type
_entity_poly.pdbx_seq_one_letter_code
_entity_poly.pdbx_strand_id
1 'polypeptide(L)'
;MRKIVAVAVFAAMTMLGTVAAVASVAAGTGGHPSTGPWAGSPPQALALPKGPVLPKGGVQRQEVSQRQYDILVGQCRYAKTPEARDRCRTQVREQYKVGTFNPALDCRTYSGVSVCGILELSAAQRACVQESVGGGLTRRRAEVECYAFR
;
A
#
# COMPACT_ATOMS: atom_id res chain seq x y z
N MET A 1 48.49 -8.48 -2.02
CA MET A 1 48.85 -9.34 -0.88
C MET A 1 47.98 -8.97 0.31
N ARG A 2 47.31 -9.96 0.92
CA ARG A 2 46.89 -10.05 2.33
C ARG A 2 45.94 -8.95 2.88
N LYS A 3 44.88 -9.22 3.65
CA LYS A 3 44.16 -10.42 4.11
C LYS A 3 43.13 -9.89 5.14
N ILE A 4 41.87 -10.36 5.11
CA ILE A 4 41.00 -10.70 6.27
C ILE A 4 40.54 -9.44 7.09
N VAL A 5 39.36 -9.29 7.72
CA VAL A 5 38.53 -10.19 8.54
C VAL A 5 37.11 -9.62 8.66
N ALA A 6 36.11 -10.50 8.58
CA ALA A 6 34.72 -10.26 8.94
C ALA A 6 34.53 -10.26 10.46
N VAL A 7 33.73 -9.35 11.01
CA VAL A 7 33.08 -9.57 12.32
C VAL A 7 31.61 -9.18 12.19
N ALA A 8 30.77 -10.20 12.10
CA ALA A 8 29.35 -10.12 12.39
C ALA A 8 29.16 -9.90 13.89
N VAL A 9 28.33 -8.94 14.27
CA VAL A 9 27.75 -8.87 15.61
C VAL A 9 26.24 -8.99 15.46
N PHE A 10 25.77 -10.22 15.68
CA PHE A 10 24.40 -10.53 16.02
C PHE A 10 24.12 -9.94 17.40
N ALA A 11 23.17 -9.00 17.48
CA ALA A 11 22.55 -8.62 18.74
C ALA A 11 21.05 -8.93 18.64
N ALA A 12 20.72 -10.16 19.06
CA ALA A 12 19.37 -10.56 19.40
C ALA A 12 18.98 -9.91 20.73
N MET A 13 17.87 -9.19 20.80
CA MET A 13 17.30 -8.81 22.09
C MET A 13 15.77 -8.69 22.03
N THR A 14 15.15 -9.81 22.38
CA THR A 14 13.99 -9.96 23.27
C THR A 14 12.71 -9.18 22.96
N MET A 15 11.80 -9.89 22.29
CA MET A 15 10.36 -9.67 22.41
C MET A 15 9.87 -10.04 23.82
N LEU A 16 9.30 -9.08 24.55
CA LEU A 16 8.44 -9.33 25.71
C LEU A 16 7.01 -8.97 25.31
N GLY A 17 6.30 -9.95 24.74
CA GLY A 17 4.86 -9.89 24.55
C GLY A 17 4.16 -10.22 25.86
N THR A 18 3.46 -9.23 26.42
CA THR A 18 2.56 -9.42 27.57
C THR A 18 1.19 -9.85 27.05
N VAL A 19 0.89 -11.14 27.19
CA VAL A 19 -0.48 -11.66 27.05
C VAL A 19 -1.19 -11.49 28.39
N ALA A 20 -2.07 -10.49 28.48
CA ALA A 20 -3.05 -10.39 29.56
C ALA A 20 -4.34 -11.08 29.10
N ALA A 21 -4.53 -12.30 29.59
CA ALA A 21 -5.81 -12.98 29.59
C ALA A 21 -6.68 -12.44 30.73
N VAL A 22 -7.89 -11.97 30.41
CA VAL A 22 -9.01 -11.81 31.35
C VAL A 22 -10.28 -12.04 30.52
N ALA A 23 -10.88 -13.21 30.60
CA ALA A 23 -11.82 -13.68 31.63
C ALA A 23 -13.25 -13.62 31.09
N SER A 24 -13.70 -14.77 30.58
CA SER A 24 -15.10 -15.06 30.28
C SER A 24 -15.93 -14.96 31.55
N VAL A 25 -17.03 -14.21 31.49
CA VAL A 25 -18.17 -14.39 32.42
C VAL A 25 -19.36 -14.89 31.62
N ALA A 26 -19.78 -16.10 31.96
CA ALA A 26 -21.04 -16.69 31.57
C ALA A 26 -22.05 -16.45 32.70
N ALA A 27 -23.27 -16.01 32.34
CA ALA A 27 -24.56 -16.45 32.90
C ALA A 27 -25.65 -15.41 32.57
N GLY A 28 -26.76 -15.87 31.99
CA GLY A 28 -27.93 -15.03 31.74
C GLY A 28 -29.04 -15.79 31.02
N THR A 29 -29.85 -16.49 31.80
CA THR A 29 -31.00 -17.33 31.47
C THR A 29 -32.22 -16.57 30.91
N GLY A 30 -33.00 -17.24 30.04
CA GLY A 30 -34.38 -16.90 29.64
C GLY A 30 -34.50 -16.75 28.12
N GLY A 31 -35.32 -17.46 27.35
CA GLY A 31 -36.61 -18.08 27.65
C GLY A 31 -37.70 -17.36 26.83
N HIS A 32 -38.00 -17.87 25.63
CA HIS A 32 -39.31 -18.01 24.96
C HIS A 32 -39.19 -18.03 23.41
N PRO A 33 -39.85 -18.98 22.71
CA PRO A 33 -39.94 -19.00 21.26
C PRO A 33 -41.17 -18.23 20.77
N SER A 34 -40.96 -17.20 19.95
CA SER A 34 -42.02 -16.57 19.15
C SER A 34 -41.80 -16.89 17.67
N THR A 35 -42.61 -17.80 17.16
CA THR A 35 -42.71 -18.17 15.75
C THR A 35 -43.47 -17.08 15.00
N GLY A 36 -42.75 -16.29 14.19
CA GLY A 36 -43.32 -15.33 13.24
C GLY A 36 -42.86 -15.66 11.81
N PRO A 37 -43.74 -15.62 10.79
CA PRO A 37 -43.39 -15.98 9.42
C PRO A 37 -42.86 -14.75 8.69
N TRP A 38 -41.56 -14.49 8.80
CA TRP A 38 -40.86 -13.60 7.89
C TRP A 38 -39.78 -14.40 7.17
N ALA A 39 -40.02 -14.62 5.89
CA ALA A 39 -39.08 -15.24 4.97
C ALA A 39 -37.79 -14.41 4.91
N GLY A 40 -36.81 -14.80 5.73
CA GLY A 40 -35.46 -14.29 5.70
C GLY A 40 -34.61 -15.13 4.74
N SER A 41 -34.15 -14.50 3.67
CA SER A 41 -33.17 -15.05 2.73
C SER A 41 -31.98 -15.70 3.47
N PRO A 42 -31.43 -16.82 2.98
CA PRO A 42 -30.26 -17.45 3.59
C PRO A 42 -29.07 -16.48 3.61
N PRO A 43 -28.26 -16.45 4.68
CA PRO A 43 -27.05 -15.66 4.70
C PRO A 43 -26.10 -16.19 3.62
N GLN A 44 -25.80 -15.34 2.64
CA GLN A 44 -24.77 -15.59 1.65
C GLN A 44 -23.47 -15.84 2.41
N ALA A 45 -22.98 -17.08 2.35
CA ALA A 45 -21.65 -17.43 2.79
C ALA A 45 -20.70 -16.40 2.16
N LEU A 46 -20.02 -15.63 3.02
CA LEU A 46 -18.98 -14.70 2.63
C LEU A 46 -17.90 -15.50 1.91
N ALA A 47 -18.02 -15.57 0.59
CA ALA A 47 -16.94 -15.99 -0.27
C ALA A 47 -15.80 -15.00 -0.01
N LEU A 48 -14.79 -15.46 0.71
CA LEU A 48 -13.49 -14.81 0.81
C LEU A 48 -13.12 -14.32 -0.60
N PRO A 49 -12.73 -13.04 -0.79
CA PRO A 49 -12.24 -12.60 -2.09
C PRO A 49 -11.06 -13.49 -2.46
N LYS A 50 -11.22 -14.26 -3.54
CA LYS A 50 -10.11 -14.95 -4.20
C LYS A 50 -9.00 -13.93 -4.34
N GLY A 51 -7.87 -14.20 -3.71
CA GLY A 51 -6.67 -13.37 -3.84
C GLY A 51 -6.35 -13.13 -5.32
N PRO A 52 -5.62 -12.05 -5.63
CA PRO A 52 -5.32 -11.71 -7.02
C PRO A 52 -4.66 -12.92 -7.70
N VAL A 53 -5.35 -13.46 -8.72
CA VAL A 53 -4.82 -14.51 -9.58
C VAL A 53 -3.68 -13.86 -10.37
N LEU A 54 -2.45 -14.18 -10.01
CA LEU A 54 -1.28 -13.77 -10.77
C LEU A 54 -1.34 -14.43 -12.17
N PRO A 55 -1.32 -13.65 -13.27
CA PRO A 55 -1.31 -14.23 -14.60
C PRO A 55 -0.01 -15.03 -14.82
N LYS A 56 -0.14 -16.26 -15.32
CA LYS A 56 0.97 -17.09 -15.82
C LYS A 56 1.50 -16.49 -17.13
N GLY A 57 2.32 -15.47 -17.00
CA GLY A 57 3.16 -14.89 -18.02
C GLY A 57 4.21 -14.08 -17.29
N GLY A 58 5.50 -14.26 -17.60
CA GLY A 58 6.55 -13.45 -16.99
C GLY A 58 6.13 -11.98 -17.02
N VAL A 59 6.25 -11.28 -15.89
CA VAL A 59 5.67 -9.94 -15.69
C VAL A 59 6.16 -9.04 -16.81
N GLN A 60 5.32 -8.86 -17.84
CA GLN A 60 5.71 -8.07 -19.00
C GLN A 60 5.69 -6.62 -18.54
N ARG A 61 6.84 -5.94 -18.71
CA ARG A 61 6.95 -4.52 -18.39
C ARG A 61 5.92 -3.73 -19.19
N GLN A 62 5.19 -2.88 -18.49
CA GLN A 62 4.20 -2.01 -19.07
C GLN A 62 4.88 -0.95 -19.95
N GLU A 63 4.44 -0.82 -21.19
CA GLU A 63 4.88 0.25 -22.08
C GLU A 63 4.28 1.57 -21.64
N VAL A 64 5.09 2.63 -21.67
CA VAL A 64 4.70 4.02 -21.38
C VAL A 64 5.44 4.96 -22.33
N SER A 65 4.89 6.15 -22.58
CA SER A 65 5.63 7.14 -23.36
C SER A 65 6.84 7.66 -22.59
N GLN A 66 7.80 8.27 -23.29
CA GLN A 66 8.95 8.90 -22.66
C GLN A 66 8.55 9.87 -21.54
N ARG A 67 7.57 10.75 -21.81
CA ARG A 67 7.06 11.73 -20.83
C ARG A 67 6.48 11.06 -19.58
N GLN A 68 5.75 9.96 -19.74
CA GLN A 68 5.20 9.21 -18.61
C GLN A 68 6.31 8.54 -17.79
N TYR A 69 7.30 7.96 -18.46
CA TYR A 69 8.48 7.39 -17.80
C TYR A 69 9.27 8.46 -17.02
N ASP A 70 9.43 9.66 -17.58
CA ASP A 70 10.10 10.77 -16.90
C ASP A 70 9.35 11.20 -15.63
N ILE A 71 8.01 11.18 -15.63
CA ILE A 71 7.21 11.44 -14.43
C ILE A 71 7.42 10.32 -13.40
N LEU A 72 7.35 9.05 -13.82
CA LEU A 72 7.56 7.88 -12.95
C LEU A 72 8.94 7.91 -12.27
N VAL A 73 10.00 8.24 -13.00
CA VAL A 73 11.34 8.38 -12.41
C VAL A 73 11.44 9.66 -11.58
N GLY A 74 10.89 10.77 -12.08
CA GLY A 74 10.95 12.08 -11.45
C GLY A 74 10.26 12.14 -10.09
N GLN A 75 9.13 11.45 -9.92
CA GLN A 75 8.39 11.41 -8.67
C GLN A 75 9.19 10.74 -7.54
N CYS A 76 10.16 9.88 -7.86
CA CYS A 76 10.99 9.22 -6.85
C CYS A 76 11.79 10.21 -5.99
N ARG A 77 11.97 11.48 -6.43
CA ARG A 77 12.60 12.52 -5.60
C ARG A 77 11.86 12.78 -4.28
N TYR A 78 10.57 12.47 -4.22
CA TYR A 78 9.72 12.71 -3.06
C TYR A 78 9.79 11.61 -2.00
N ALA A 79 10.45 10.49 -2.30
CA ALA A 79 10.72 9.46 -1.31
C ALA A 79 11.78 9.94 -0.30
N LYS A 80 11.55 9.67 0.99
CA LYS A 80 12.23 10.37 2.09
C LYS A 80 13.68 10.02 2.28
N THR A 81 14.00 8.74 2.24
CA THR A 81 15.37 8.27 2.45
C THR A 81 16.04 7.97 1.11
N PRO A 82 17.38 8.04 1.02
CA PRO A 82 18.11 7.61 -0.17
C PRO A 82 17.71 6.21 -0.65
N GLU A 83 17.57 5.26 0.28
CA GLU A 83 17.21 3.88 -0.01
C GLU A 83 15.79 3.77 -0.59
N ALA A 84 14.85 4.59 -0.10
CA ALA A 84 13.51 4.66 -0.64
C ALA A 84 13.49 5.23 -2.06
N ARG A 85 14.35 6.22 -2.36
CA ARG A 85 14.49 6.75 -3.73
C ARG A 85 15.05 5.70 -4.68
N ASP A 86 16.03 4.93 -4.23
CA ASP A 86 16.64 3.89 -5.05
C ASP A 86 15.72 2.70 -5.29
N ARG A 87 14.94 2.31 -4.26
CA ARG A 87 13.85 1.33 -4.44
C ARG A 87 12.81 1.82 -5.44
N CYS A 88 12.34 3.06 -5.30
CA CYS A 88 11.39 3.64 -6.25
C CYS A 88 11.90 3.59 -7.69
N ARG A 89 13.14 4.04 -7.94
CA ARG A 89 13.72 4.00 -9.30
C ARG A 89 13.89 2.58 -9.83
N THR A 90 14.22 1.64 -8.95
CA THR A 90 14.36 0.22 -9.32
C THR A 90 13.03 -0.37 -9.73
N GLN A 91 11.98 -0.16 -8.93
CA GLN A 91 10.63 -0.58 -9.27
C GLN A 91 10.15 0.03 -10.59
N VAL A 92 10.44 1.30 -10.86
CA VAL A 92 10.07 1.94 -12.14
C VAL A 92 10.74 1.22 -13.31
N ARG A 93 12.03 0.87 -13.21
CA ARG A 93 12.76 0.14 -14.28
C ARG A 93 12.26 -1.30 -14.45
N GLU A 94 11.85 -1.93 -13.37
CA GLU A 94 11.35 -3.30 -13.34
C GLU A 94 9.93 -3.41 -13.87
N GLN A 95 9.09 -2.40 -13.67
CA GLN A 95 7.68 -2.42 -14.05
C GLN A 95 7.43 -1.79 -15.41
N TYR A 96 8.22 -0.80 -15.81
CA TYR A 96 7.96 0.00 -17.01
C TYR A 96 9.10 -0.05 -18.01
N LYS A 97 8.76 0.10 -19.28
CA LYS A 97 9.71 0.34 -20.38
C LYS A 97 9.18 1.47 -21.26
N VAL A 98 10.09 2.25 -21.84
CA VAL A 98 9.72 3.29 -22.80
C VAL A 98 9.23 2.62 -24.09
N GLY A 99 8.07 3.05 -24.57
CA GLY A 99 7.40 2.57 -25.77
C GLY A 99 6.29 3.54 -26.16
N THR A 100 5.09 3.02 -26.39
CA THR A 100 3.93 3.83 -26.75
C THR A 100 3.26 4.46 -25.52
N PHE A 101 2.58 5.60 -25.73
CA PHE A 101 1.75 6.23 -24.71
C PHE A 101 0.72 5.25 -24.12
N ASN A 102 0.63 5.24 -22.80
CA ASN A 102 -0.26 4.35 -22.09
C ASN A 102 -1.44 5.12 -21.48
N PRO A 103 -2.64 5.05 -22.06
CA PRO A 103 -3.81 5.76 -21.53
C PRO A 103 -4.33 5.15 -20.21
N ALA A 104 -3.95 3.91 -19.88
CA ALA A 104 -4.36 3.23 -18.66
C ALA A 104 -3.44 3.53 -17.46
N LEU A 105 -2.30 4.19 -17.67
CA LEU A 105 -1.42 4.61 -16.56
C LEU A 105 -2.09 5.77 -15.81
N ASP A 106 -2.33 5.57 -14.51
CA ASP A 106 -2.92 6.61 -13.65
C ASP A 106 -1.93 7.76 -13.42
N CYS A 107 -1.99 8.78 -14.28
CA CYS A 107 -1.21 10.00 -14.13
C CYS A 107 -2.09 11.13 -13.61
N ARG A 108 -1.63 11.81 -12.58
CA ARG A 108 -2.38 12.84 -11.87
C ARG A 108 -1.48 14.03 -11.51
N THR A 109 -2.06 15.21 -11.58
CA THR A 109 -1.36 16.47 -11.28
C THR A 109 -2.19 17.32 -10.33
N TYR A 110 -1.59 17.72 -9.21
CA TYR A 110 -2.18 18.64 -8.24
C TYR A 110 -1.10 19.61 -7.76
N SER A 111 -1.45 20.89 -7.61
CA SER A 111 -0.55 21.90 -7.04
C SER A 111 0.84 21.93 -7.72
N GLY A 112 0.87 21.75 -9.05
CA GLY A 112 2.09 21.72 -9.86
C GLY A 112 2.91 20.41 -9.78
N VAL A 113 2.52 19.46 -8.93
CA VAL A 113 3.17 18.16 -8.78
C VAL A 113 2.47 17.14 -9.67
N SER A 114 3.23 16.51 -10.57
CA SER A 114 2.75 15.39 -11.39
C SER A 114 3.33 14.08 -10.91
N VAL A 115 2.49 13.05 -10.80
CA VAL A 115 2.89 11.68 -10.48
C VAL A 115 2.10 10.70 -11.34
N CYS A 116 2.65 9.51 -11.54
CA CYS A 116 2.01 8.41 -12.23
C CYS A 116 2.08 7.11 -11.42
N GLY A 117 1.09 6.25 -11.62
CA GLY A 117 1.00 4.93 -11.01
C GLY A 117 0.78 4.98 -9.49
N ILE A 118 1.12 3.86 -8.84
CA ILE A 118 0.98 3.70 -7.39
C ILE A 118 2.13 4.41 -6.69
N LEU A 119 1.82 5.15 -5.63
CA LEU A 119 2.82 5.83 -4.78
C LEU A 119 3.16 4.98 -3.57
N GLU A 120 4.45 4.70 -3.37
CA GLU A 120 4.93 4.13 -2.11
C GLU A 120 5.02 5.23 -1.03
N LEU A 121 3.97 5.33 -0.23
CA LEU A 121 3.88 6.34 0.83
C LEU A 121 4.58 5.89 2.12
N SER A 122 5.40 6.77 2.69
CA SER A 122 5.96 6.61 4.04
C SER A 122 4.85 6.64 5.12
N ALA A 123 5.19 6.31 6.37
CA ALA A 123 4.24 6.41 7.48
C ALA A 123 3.71 7.85 7.67
N ALA A 124 4.60 8.84 7.62
CA ALA A 124 4.24 10.26 7.75
C ALA A 124 3.35 10.73 6.59
N GLN A 125 3.65 10.30 5.37
CA GLN A 125 2.84 10.62 4.20
C GLN A 125 1.44 10.01 4.31
N ARG A 126 1.34 8.74 4.73
CA ARG A 126 0.03 8.10 4.96
C ARG A 126 -0.78 8.82 6.04
N ALA A 127 -0.16 9.24 7.13
CA ALA A 127 -0.82 10.03 8.16
C ALA A 127 -1.39 11.35 7.60
N CYS A 128 -0.58 12.11 6.83
CA CYS A 128 -1.04 13.30 6.14
C CYS A 128 -2.23 13.04 5.21
N VAL A 129 -2.22 11.93 4.48
CA VAL A 129 -3.33 11.60 3.58
C VAL A 129 -4.61 11.38 4.37
N GLN A 130 -4.55 10.68 5.50
CA GLN A 130 -5.73 10.47 6.34
C GLN A 130 -6.26 11.78 6.93
N GLU A 131 -5.37 12.63 7.45
CA GLU A 131 -5.73 13.94 7.98
C GLU A 131 -6.35 14.84 6.91
N SER A 132 -5.73 14.91 5.73
CA SER A 132 -6.21 15.74 4.63
C SER A 132 -7.58 15.28 4.12
N VAL A 133 -7.79 13.96 4.04
CA VAL A 133 -9.10 13.39 3.67
C VAL A 133 -10.14 13.68 4.74
N GLY A 134 -9.79 13.56 6.03
CA GLY A 134 -10.67 13.96 7.13
C GLY A 134 -11.03 15.46 7.11
N GLY A 135 -10.14 16.29 6.58
CA GLY A 135 -10.36 17.72 6.33
C GLY A 135 -11.11 18.05 5.02
N GLY A 136 -11.56 17.03 4.27
CA GLY A 136 -12.39 17.22 3.08
C GLY A 136 -11.66 17.18 1.73
N LEU A 137 -10.35 16.90 1.68
CA LEU A 137 -9.67 16.65 0.40
C LEU A 137 -10.07 15.29 -0.18
N THR A 138 -10.08 15.20 -1.51
CA THR A 138 -10.19 13.89 -2.16
C THR A 138 -8.93 13.07 -1.88
N ARG A 139 -9.10 11.76 -1.69
CA ARG A 139 -7.97 10.83 -1.49
C ARG A 139 -6.89 10.99 -2.57
N ARG A 140 -7.30 11.12 -3.83
CA ARG A 140 -6.39 11.28 -4.98
C ARG A 140 -5.55 12.55 -4.90
N ARG A 141 -6.15 13.69 -4.49
CA ARG A 141 -5.41 14.94 -4.30
C ARG A 141 -4.45 14.82 -3.11
N ALA A 142 -4.96 14.33 -1.98
CA ALA A 142 -4.20 14.17 -0.76
C ALA A 142 -2.95 13.27 -0.96
N GLU A 143 -3.06 12.17 -1.70
CA GLU A 143 -1.91 11.31 -1.99
C GLU A 143 -0.80 12.03 -2.75
N VAL A 144 -1.12 12.87 -3.73
CA VAL A 144 -0.11 13.62 -4.50
C VAL A 144 0.55 14.69 -3.65
N GLU A 145 -0.27 15.50 -2.97
CA GLU A 145 0.22 16.62 -2.16
C GLU A 145 1.03 16.11 -0.96
N CYS A 146 0.53 15.11 -0.23
CA CYS A 146 1.26 14.53 0.89
C CYS A 146 2.53 13.81 0.44
N TYR A 147 2.53 13.12 -0.70
CA TYR A 147 3.75 12.50 -1.22
C TYR A 147 4.84 13.53 -1.48
N ALA A 148 4.49 14.67 -2.08
CA ALA A 148 5.47 15.70 -2.41
C ALA A 148 5.94 16.54 -1.21
N PHE A 149 5.04 16.86 -0.28
CA PHE A 149 5.28 17.91 0.72
C PHE A 149 5.41 17.42 2.17
N ARG A 150 5.16 16.15 2.47
CA ARG A 150 5.34 15.57 3.82
C ARG A 150 6.36 14.49 3.82
#